data_AF-A0A6L9EIG5-F1
#
_entry.id   AF-A0A6L9EIG5-F1
#
_cell.length_a   1.000
_cell.length_b   1.000
_cell.length_c   1.000
_cell.angle_alpha   90.00
_cell.angle_beta   90.00
_cell.angle_gamma   90.00
#
_symmetry.space_group_name_H-M   'P 1'
#
loop_
_entity.id
_entity.type
_entity.pdbx_description
1 polymer ?
#
loop_
_entity_poly.entity_id
_entity_poly.type
_entity_poly.pdbx_seq_one_letter_code
_entity_poly.pdbx_strand_id
1 'polypeptide(L)'
;MDNLKEIRWKQRFENFEKTYKLLKKYSSQSISTELEKAGMIQFFEMAFELAWKVLKDYLNEIYPLPYFFDIINYNSITNENLKKHIDIEGKIIYTK
;
A
#
# COMPACT_ATOMS: atom_id res chain seq x y z
N MET A 1 14.20 -13.25 -27.84
CA MET A 1 14.33 -12.11 -26.93
C MET A 1 12.93 -11.60 -26.65
N ASP A 2 12.19 -12.17 -25.70
CA ASP A 2 10.86 -11.63 -25.37
C ASP A 2 10.31 -12.14 -24.01
N ASN A 3 11.12 -12.08 -22.95
CA ASN A 3 10.68 -12.49 -21.60
C ASN A 3 11.08 -11.49 -20.50
N LEU A 4 11.40 -10.25 -20.88
CA LEU A 4 11.88 -9.19 -19.97
C LEU A 4 10.78 -8.21 -19.53
N LYS A 5 9.52 -8.47 -19.90
CA LYS A 5 8.36 -7.70 -19.43
C LYS A 5 7.55 -8.53 -18.43
N GLU A 6 8.21 -8.97 -17.35
CA GLU A 6 7.44 -9.33 -16.16
C GLU A 6 6.59 -8.11 -15.77
N ILE A 7 5.29 -8.33 -15.57
CA ILE A 7 4.32 -7.27 -15.32
C ILE A 7 4.78 -6.45 -14.10
N ARG A 8 4.92 -5.13 -14.23
CA ARG A 8 5.53 -4.22 -13.25
C ARG A 8 4.99 -4.40 -11.83
N TRP A 9 3.69 -4.65 -11.67
CA TRP A 9 3.10 -4.93 -10.35
C TRP A 9 3.70 -6.18 -9.67
N LYS A 10 4.11 -7.22 -10.43
CA LYS A 10 4.72 -8.44 -9.88
C LYS A 10 6.09 -8.14 -9.28
N GLN A 11 6.92 -7.39 -10.01
CA GLN A 11 8.24 -6.97 -9.52
C GLN A 11 8.12 -6.11 -8.26
N ARG A 12 7.14 -5.20 -8.22
CA ARG A 12 6.86 -4.42 -7.00
C ARG A 12 6.35 -5.29 -5.86
N PHE A 13 5.53 -6.30 -6.16
CA PHE A 13 4.99 -7.21 -5.16
C PHE A 13 6.11 -8.02 -4.51
N GLU A 14 7.08 -8.50 -5.27
CA GLU A 14 8.26 -9.18 -4.70
C GLU A 14 9.07 -8.28 -3.76
N ASN A 15 9.27 -7.01 -4.14
CA ASN A 15 9.98 -6.03 -3.29
C ASN A 15 9.20 -5.74 -2.01
N PHE A 16 7.89 -5.54 -2.13
CA PHE A 16 6.99 -5.40 -0.99
C PHE A 16 7.06 -6.64 -0.08
N GLU A 17 6.93 -7.85 -0.63
CA GLU A 17 6.87 -9.08 0.14
C GLU A 17 8.16 -9.32 0.93
N LYS A 18 9.33 -9.10 0.32
CA LYS A 18 10.63 -9.16 0.99
C LYS A 18 10.71 -8.17 2.16
N THR A 19 10.31 -6.93 1.92
CA THR A 19 10.32 -5.85 2.92
C THR A 19 9.36 -6.15 4.09
N TYR A 20 8.15 -6.60 3.77
CA TYR A 20 7.13 -6.96 4.75
C TYR A 20 7.55 -8.14 5.62
N LYS A 21 8.15 -9.20 5.03
CA LYS A 21 8.66 -10.35 5.78
C LYS A 21 9.70 -9.94 6.82
N LEU A 22 10.61 -9.04 6.45
CA LEU A 22 11.60 -8.49 7.38
C LEU A 22 10.94 -7.61 8.45
N LEU A 23 10.03 -6.69 8.08
CA LEU A 23 9.31 -5.87 9.04
C LEU A 23 8.56 -6.73 10.07
N LYS A 24 7.85 -7.77 9.61
CA LYS A 24 7.15 -8.74 10.48
C LYS A 24 8.10 -9.53 11.39
N LYS A 25 9.30 -9.85 10.91
CA LYS A 25 10.33 -10.54 11.70
C LYS A 25 10.85 -9.67 12.84
N TYR A 26 11.02 -8.37 12.59
CA TYR A 26 11.60 -7.43 13.56
C TYR A 26 10.55 -6.70 14.40
N SER A 27 9.27 -6.70 14.01
CA SER A 27 8.20 -5.96 14.69
C SER A 27 7.94 -6.42 16.13
N SER A 28 8.32 -7.65 16.49
CA SER A 28 8.17 -8.19 17.85
C SER A 28 9.45 -8.07 18.69
N GLN A 29 10.52 -7.48 18.16
CA GLN A 29 11.76 -7.30 18.91
C GLN A 29 11.67 -6.05 19.79
N SER A 30 12.34 -6.08 20.95
CA SER A 30 12.42 -4.93 21.83
C SER A 30 13.23 -3.82 21.19
N ILE A 31 12.62 -2.63 21.08
CA ILE A 31 13.30 -1.40 20.66
C ILE A 31 13.89 -0.75 21.90
N SER A 32 15.20 -0.55 21.94
CA SER A 32 15.92 -0.07 23.12
C SER A 32 16.52 1.32 22.96
N THR A 33 16.66 1.81 21.72
CA THR A 33 17.24 3.10 21.40
C THR A 33 16.33 3.95 20.50
N GLU A 34 16.50 5.27 20.55
CA GLU A 34 15.80 6.19 19.63
C GLU A 34 16.22 5.95 18.16
N LEU A 35 17.45 5.52 17.90
CA LEU A 35 17.90 5.16 16.55
C LEU A 35 17.15 3.93 16.02
N GLU A 36 17.01 2.88 16.83
CA GLU A 36 16.22 1.70 16.46
C GLU A 36 14.74 2.05 16.23
N LYS A 37 14.18 2.93 17.07
CA LYS A 37 12.81 3.42 16.92
C LYS A 37 12.62 4.18 15.60
N ALA A 38 13.50 5.13 15.29
CA ALA A 38 13.50 5.86 14.04
C ALA A 38 13.67 4.92 12.83
N GLY A 39 14.57 3.94 12.95
CA GLY A 39 14.77 2.90 11.93
C GLY A 39 13.50 2.07 11.68
N MET A 40 12.80 1.66 12.74
CA MET A 40 11.54 0.90 12.61
C MET A 40 10.40 1.74 12.02
N ILE A 41 10.31 3.03 12.35
CA ILE A 41 9.36 3.95 11.73
C ILE A 41 9.64 4.07 10.23
N GLN A 42 10.88 4.37 9.85
CA GLN A 42 11.27 4.48 8.44
C GLN A 42 11.04 3.17 7.68
N PHE A 43 11.27 2.04 8.34
CA PHE A 43 11.07 0.73 7.75
C PHE A 43 9.59 0.42 7.49
N PHE A 44 8.72 0.78 8.43
CA PHE A 44 7.27 0.71 8.26
C PHE A 44 6.81 1.60 7.10
N GLU A 45 7.25 2.85 7.04
CA GLU A 45 6.91 3.78 5.95
C GLU A 45 7.30 3.22 4.58
N MET A 46 8.50 2.64 4.47
CA MET A 46 8.94 2.00 3.23
C MET A 46 8.07 0.78 2.86
N ALA A 47 7.71 -0.06 3.82
CA ALA A 47 6.83 -1.21 3.58
C ALA A 47 5.43 -0.75 3.11
N PHE A 48 4.88 0.27 3.74
CA PHE A 48 3.60 0.88 3.36
C PHE A 48 3.67 1.50 1.95
N GLU A 49 4.75 2.23 1.65
CA GLU A 49 5.01 2.85 0.35
C GLU A 49 5.02 1.83 -0.79
N LEU A 50 5.68 0.69 -0.56
CA LEU A 50 5.69 -0.42 -1.52
C LEU A 50 4.30 -1.05 -1.66
N ALA A 51 3.56 -1.24 -0.57
CA ALA A 51 2.23 -1.85 -0.58
C ALA A 51 1.25 -1.06 -1.46
N TRP A 52 1.15 0.25 -1.29
CA TRP A 52 0.21 1.06 -2.08
C TRP A 52 0.62 1.16 -3.54
N LYS A 53 1.94 1.19 -3.85
CA LYS A 53 2.44 1.16 -5.23
C LYS A 53 2.09 -0.14 -5.93
N VAL A 54 2.17 -1.28 -5.23
CA VAL A 54 1.70 -2.57 -5.75
C VAL A 54 0.21 -2.51 -6.06
N LEU A 55 -0.60 -2.03 -5.10
CA LEU A 55 -2.05 -1.98 -5.27
C LEU A 55 -2.44 -1.06 -6.44
N LYS A 56 -1.79 0.10 -6.55
CA LYS A 56 -2.00 1.05 -7.65
C LYS A 56 -1.67 0.41 -9.01
N ASP A 57 -0.51 -0.21 -9.15
CA ASP A 57 -0.11 -0.83 -10.42
C ASP A 57 -1.01 -2.03 -10.74
N TYR A 58 -1.36 -2.85 -9.75
CA TYR A 58 -2.28 -3.98 -9.93
C TYR A 58 -3.66 -3.55 -10.43
N LEU A 59 -4.26 -2.52 -9.82
CA LEU A 59 -5.58 -2.02 -10.19
C LEU A 59 -5.61 -1.35 -11.56
N ASN A 60 -4.56 -0.59 -11.91
CA ASN A 60 -4.55 0.20 -13.14
C ASN A 60 -3.95 -0.53 -14.36
N GLU A 61 -3.11 -1.57 -14.17
CA GLU A 61 -2.52 -2.33 -15.29
C GLU A 61 -3.35 -3.55 -15.70
N ILE A 62 -3.98 -4.25 -14.76
CA ILE A 62 -4.67 -5.53 -15.04
C ILE A 62 -6.11 -5.29 -15.49
N TYR A 63 -6.75 -4.26 -14.94
CA TYR A 63 -8.11 -3.91 -15.31
C TYR A 63 -8.07 -2.66 -16.18
N PRO A 64 -8.34 -2.75 -17.49
CA PRO A 64 -8.55 -1.58 -18.34
C PRO A 64 -9.91 -0.98 -18.00
N LEU A 65 -10.05 -0.49 -16.78
CA LEU A 65 -11.19 0.29 -16.37
C LEU A 65 -11.01 1.68 -16.98
N PRO A 66 -12.08 2.30 -17.49
CA PRO A 66 -12.00 3.58 -18.21
C PRO A 66 -11.51 4.74 -17.33
N TYR A 67 -11.29 4.50 -16.04
CA TYR A 67 -10.88 5.47 -15.04
C TYR A 67 -9.74 4.91 -14.18
N PHE A 68 -8.82 5.79 -13.78
CA PHE A 68 -7.80 5.48 -12.79
C PHE A 68 -8.40 5.42 -11.39
N PHE A 69 -7.91 4.49 -10.57
CA PHE A 69 -8.26 4.41 -9.16
C PHE A 69 -7.29 5.22 -8.32
N ASP A 70 -7.83 6.14 -7.52
CA ASP A 70 -7.10 6.79 -6.44
C ASP A 70 -7.33 6.05 -5.13
N ILE A 71 -6.25 5.81 -4.40
CA ILE A 71 -6.28 5.22 -3.07
C ILE A 71 -6.12 6.37 -2.07
N ILE A 72 -7.13 6.59 -1.23
CA ILE A 72 -7.15 7.68 -0.26
C ILE A 72 -7.38 7.14 1.16
N ASN A 73 -6.79 7.82 2.14
CA ASN A 73 -7.12 7.58 3.54
C ASN A 73 -8.39 8.38 3.89
N TYR A 74 -9.49 7.67 4.12
CA TYR A 74 -10.79 8.27 4.43
C TYR A 74 -10.73 9.24 5.62
N ASN A 75 -9.99 8.89 6.67
CA ASN A 75 -9.91 9.69 7.88
C ASN A 75 -9.15 11.02 7.69
N SER A 76 -8.30 11.13 6.68
CA SER A 76 -7.57 12.37 6.36
C SER A 76 -8.34 13.30 5.41
N ILE A 77 -9.50 12.90 4.90
CA ILE A 77 -10.31 13.74 4.00
C ILE A 77 -10.88 14.92 4.80
N THR A 78 -10.68 16.15 4.33
CA THR A 78 -11.24 17.38 4.94
C THR A 78 -12.49 17.87 4.21
N ASN A 79 -12.74 17.37 2.99
CA ASN A 79 -13.91 17.72 2.21
C ASN A 79 -15.14 16.91 2.67
N GLU A 80 -16.03 17.57 3.39
CA GLU A 80 -17.26 16.95 3.93
C GLU A 80 -18.23 16.46 2.85
N ASN A 81 -18.26 17.10 1.67
CA ASN A 81 -19.11 16.63 0.57
C ASN A 81 -18.60 15.32 -0.01
N LEU A 82 -17.28 15.16 -0.12
CA LEU A 82 -16.65 13.92 -0.57
C LEU A 82 -16.91 12.78 0.44
N LYS A 83 -16.75 13.04 1.74
CA LYS A 83 -17.07 12.04 2.78
C LYS A 83 -18.51 11.57 2.68
N LYS A 84 -19.46 12.50 2.65
CA LYS A 84 -20.89 12.18 2.50
C LYS A 84 -21.17 11.35 1.26
N HIS A 85 -20.56 11.70 0.13
CA HIS A 85 -20.72 10.94 -1.10
C HIS A 85 -20.18 9.51 -0.96
N ILE A 86 -18.99 9.33 -0.37
CA ILE A 86 -18.44 8.00 -0.08
C ILE A 86 -19.35 7.21 0.86
N ASP A 87 -19.93 7.85 1.88
CA ASP A 87 -20.79 7.16 2.85
C ASP A 87 -22.14 6.73 2.25
N ILE A 88 -22.66 7.50 1.30
CA ILE A 88 -23.95 7.23 0.66
C ILE A 88 -23.79 6.23 -0.50
N GLU A 89 -22.79 6.41 -1.35
CA GLU A 89 -22.64 5.66 -2.60
C GLU A 89 -21.56 4.57 -2.53
N GLY A 90 -20.70 4.61 -1.51
CA GLY A 90 -19.59 3.68 -1.35
C GLY A 90 -20.04 2.25 -1.04
N LYS A 91 -19.22 1.29 -1.45
CA LYS A 91 -19.44 -0.13 -1.18
C LYS A 91 -18.30 -0.72 -0.36
N ILE A 92 -18.64 -1.38 0.75
CA ILE A 92 -17.67 -2.13 1.55
C ILE A 92 -17.31 -3.40 0.80
N ILE A 93 -16.03 -3.52 0.43
CA ILE A 93 -15.48 -4.69 -0.26
C ILE A 93 -14.78 -5.67 0.69
N TYR A 94 -14.46 -5.24 1.92
CA TYR A 94 -13.80 -6.05 2.93
C TYR A 94 -14.14 -5.52 4.34
N THR A 95 -14.45 -6.44 5.26
CA THR A 95 -14.53 -6.18 6.71
C THR A 95 -13.78 -7.30 7.41
N LYS A 96 -13.07 -6.98 8.50
CA LYS A 96 -12.29 -7.94 9.28
C LYS A 96 -13.12 -8.53 10.41
#